data_AF-A0A2E9QX34-F1
#
_entry.id   AF-A0A2E9QX34-F1
#
_cell.length_a   1.000
_cell.length_b   1.000
_cell.length_c   1.000
_cell.angle_alpha   90.00
_cell.angle_beta   90.00
_cell.angle_gamma   90.00
#
_symmetry.space_group_name_H-M   'P 1'
#
loop_
_entity.id
_entity.type
_entity.pdbx_description
1 polymer ?
#
loop_
_entity_poly.entity_id
_entity_poly.type
_entity_poly.pdbx_seq_one_letter_code
_entity_poly.pdbx_strand_id
1 'polypeptide(L)'
;MLRKMLLVVCLCVCGGSFVACGGPEDDPETVKQAVGPTNERPWHDMTWWEKNHFMEKGFMPTIRDVFAKYDAKYKSEDELHCQTCHGEADKTKAVFKSQGTELFPLDPDNLPTADDKDPKIAAATKFMEDKVMPAMKALLKRDDLTCFTCHAKKEK
;
A
#
# COMPACT_ATOMS: atom_id res chain seq x y z
N MET A 1 -57.80 45.36 -26.47
CA MET A 1 -57.13 46.32 -25.56
C MET A 1 -55.64 46.04 -25.56
N LEU A 2 -54.86 47.06 -25.89
CA LEU A 2 -53.42 47.09 -26.09
C LEU A 2 -52.73 47.40 -24.75
N ARG A 3 -51.66 46.67 -24.38
CA ARG A 3 -50.60 47.08 -23.41
C ARG A 3 -49.70 45.87 -23.13
N LYS A 4 -48.37 45.94 -23.08
CA LYS A 4 -47.31 46.84 -23.55
C LYS A 4 -46.03 46.02 -23.30
N MET A 5 -45.06 46.12 -24.21
CA MET A 5 -43.71 45.58 -24.03
C MET A 5 -43.07 46.04 -22.71
N LEU A 6 -42.30 45.16 -22.06
CA LEU A 6 -41.06 45.57 -21.41
C LEU A 6 -40.01 44.47 -21.57
N LEU A 7 -38.88 44.88 -22.14
CA LEU A 7 -37.69 44.11 -22.45
C LEU A 7 -36.61 44.64 -21.51
N VAL A 8 -35.97 43.78 -20.71
CA VAL A 8 -34.65 44.06 -20.10
C VAL A 8 -33.85 42.76 -20.08
N VAL A 9 -32.84 42.75 -20.93
CA VAL A 9 -31.69 41.85 -20.92
C VAL A 9 -30.79 42.23 -19.75
N CYS A 10 -30.28 41.25 -18.99
CA CYS A 10 -29.00 41.41 -18.30
C CYS A 10 -28.28 40.07 -18.17
N LEU A 11 -27.05 40.07 -18.69
CA LEU A 11 -26.07 38.99 -18.76
C LEU A 11 -25.27 38.86 -17.45
N CYS A 12 -24.70 37.66 -17.24
CA CYS A 12 -23.53 37.35 -16.39
C CYS A 12 -23.77 37.47 -14.86
N VAL A 13 -23.20 36.69 -13.95
CA VAL A 13 -21.90 36.01 -13.86
C VAL A 13 -22.08 34.81 -12.91
N CYS A 14 -21.54 33.64 -13.25
CA CYS A 14 -21.31 32.54 -12.32
C CYS A 14 -20.22 32.96 -11.32
N GLY A 15 -20.59 33.30 -10.09
CA GLY A 15 -19.68 33.69 -9.01
C GLY A 15 -19.85 32.79 -7.78
N GLY A 16 -19.47 31.53 -7.90
CA GLY A 16 -19.40 30.58 -6.79
C GLY A 16 -17.95 30.24 -6.48
N SER A 17 -17.24 31.13 -5.78
CA SER A 17 -15.90 30.84 -5.27
C SER A 17 -16.00 30.02 -3.98
N PHE A 18 -16.04 28.69 -4.12
CA PHE A 18 -15.60 27.80 -3.05
C PHE A 18 -14.07 27.71 -3.14
N VAL A 19 -13.38 28.46 -2.28
CA VAL A 19 -11.97 28.20 -1.98
C VAL A 19 -11.95 27.02 -1.02
N ALA A 20 -11.68 25.83 -1.55
CA ALA A 20 -11.26 24.66 -0.78
C ALA A 20 -9.76 24.47 -1.02
N CYS A 21 -9.00 24.43 0.07
CA CYS A 21 -7.61 23.98 0.06
C CYS A 21 -7.58 22.50 -0.35
N GLY A 22 -7.15 22.20 -1.57
CA GLY A 22 -6.80 20.86 -2.01
C GLY A 22 -5.45 20.93 -2.70
N GLY A 23 -4.50 20.10 -2.22
CA GLY A 23 -3.20 19.93 -2.84
C GLY A 23 -3.35 19.31 -4.24
N PRO A 24 -2.28 19.21 -5.04
CA PRO A 24 -2.34 18.77 -6.44
C PRO A 24 -3.09 17.44 -6.54
N GLU A 25 -4.32 17.56 -6.99
CA GLU A 25 -5.39 16.59 -6.85
C GLU A 25 -5.48 15.81 -8.15
N ASP A 26 -5.26 14.50 -8.01
CA ASP A 26 -5.51 13.50 -9.03
C ASP A 26 -6.89 13.72 -9.67
N ASP A 27 -6.91 13.84 -11.00
CA ASP A 27 -8.13 14.06 -11.77
C ASP A 27 -9.13 12.91 -11.53
N PRO A 28 -10.40 13.20 -11.19
CA PRO A 28 -11.44 12.19 -10.97
C PRO A 28 -11.71 11.29 -12.19
N GLU A 29 -11.27 11.65 -13.40
CA GLU A 29 -11.31 10.79 -14.58
C GLU A 29 -10.28 9.64 -14.51
N THR A 30 -9.11 9.87 -13.89
CA THR A 30 -8.08 8.85 -13.63
C THR A 30 -8.53 7.80 -12.60
N VAL A 31 -9.41 8.18 -11.69
CA VAL A 31 -9.95 7.30 -10.63
C VAL A 31 -10.89 6.22 -11.19
N LYS A 32 -11.42 6.39 -12.40
CA LYS A 32 -12.30 5.40 -13.05
C LYS A 32 -11.57 4.23 -13.71
N GLN A 33 -10.25 4.29 -13.84
CA GLN A 33 -9.42 3.15 -14.23
C GLN A 33 -8.79 2.52 -12.98
N ALA A 34 -9.63 2.02 -12.07
CA ALA A 34 -9.18 1.07 -11.07
C ALA A 34 -8.75 -0.21 -11.82
N VAL A 35 -7.45 -0.27 -12.12
CA VAL A 35 -6.76 -1.43 -12.68
C VAL A 35 -7.17 -2.66 -11.86
N GLY A 36 -7.47 -3.77 -12.54
CA GLY A 36 -7.83 -5.03 -11.89
C GLY A 36 -6.76 -5.52 -10.90
N PRO A 37 -6.96 -6.67 -10.23
CA PRO A 37 -6.09 -7.16 -9.14
C PRO A 37 -4.63 -7.45 -9.57
N THR A 38 -4.29 -7.25 -10.84
CA THR A 38 -2.97 -7.44 -11.43
C THR A 38 -2.26 -6.11 -11.65
N ASN A 39 -1.04 -6.01 -11.14
CA ASN A 39 -0.14 -4.89 -11.30
C ASN A 39 0.38 -4.80 -12.75
N GLU A 40 -0.43 -4.32 -13.70
CA GLU A 40 -0.02 -4.22 -15.12
C GLU A 40 1.03 -3.12 -15.34
N ARG A 41 0.95 -2.03 -14.59
CA ARG A 41 1.84 -0.85 -14.69
C ARG A 41 3.04 -0.97 -13.73
N PRO A 42 4.17 -0.28 -13.97
CA PRO A 42 5.25 -0.21 -12.99
C PRO A 42 4.79 0.52 -11.71
N TRP A 43 5.19 0.04 -10.53
CA TRP A 43 4.83 0.62 -9.22
C TRP A 43 5.14 2.13 -9.14
N HIS A 44 6.23 2.58 -9.73
CA HIS A 44 6.62 4.00 -9.71
C HIS A 44 5.67 4.92 -10.48
N ASP A 45 4.95 4.39 -11.46
CA ASP A 45 4.05 5.17 -12.33
C ASP A 45 2.62 5.25 -11.78
N MET A 46 2.33 4.52 -10.70
CA MET A 46 1.01 4.49 -10.07
C MET A 46 0.79 5.72 -9.17
N THR A 47 -0.41 6.28 -9.23
CA THR A 47 -0.94 7.25 -8.26
C THR A 47 -1.00 6.62 -6.87
N TRP A 48 -1.20 7.45 -5.84
CA TRP A 48 -1.40 6.96 -4.48
C TRP A 48 -2.62 6.03 -4.37
N TRP A 49 -3.73 6.40 -5.01
CA TRP A 49 -4.97 5.62 -5.01
C TRP A 49 -4.81 4.26 -5.69
N GLU A 50 -4.15 4.21 -6.84
CA GLU A 50 -3.86 2.95 -7.53
C GLU A 50 -2.98 2.03 -6.67
N LYS A 51 -1.95 2.57 -6.01
CA LYS A 51 -1.10 1.81 -5.07
C LYS A 51 -1.91 1.26 -3.91
N ASN A 52 -2.76 2.08 -3.29
CA ASN A 52 -3.58 1.64 -2.16
C ASN A 52 -4.58 0.55 -2.60
N HIS A 53 -5.25 0.76 -3.72
CA HIS A 53 -6.19 -0.22 -4.28
C HIS A 53 -5.49 -1.56 -4.60
N PHE A 54 -4.32 -1.50 -5.23
CA PHE A 54 -3.52 -2.70 -5.49
C PHE A 54 -3.08 -3.39 -4.20
N MET A 55 -2.65 -2.63 -3.18
CA MET A 55 -2.25 -3.20 -1.90
C MET A 55 -3.42 -3.94 -1.23
N GLU A 56 -4.60 -3.33 -1.19
CA GLU A 56 -5.78 -3.92 -0.56
C GLU A 56 -6.38 -5.10 -1.34
N LYS A 57 -6.45 -5.00 -2.68
CA LYS A 57 -7.21 -5.94 -3.51
C LYS A 57 -6.35 -6.99 -4.20
N GLY A 58 -5.08 -6.70 -4.44
CA GLY A 58 -4.13 -7.62 -5.08
C GLY A 58 -3.11 -8.18 -4.09
N PHE A 59 -2.36 -7.30 -3.43
CA PHE A 59 -1.22 -7.70 -2.62
C PHE A 59 -1.62 -8.44 -1.34
N MET A 60 -2.45 -7.83 -0.48
CA MET A 60 -2.78 -8.38 0.84
C MET A 60 -3.46 -9.75 0.80
N PRO A 61 -4.47 -10.00 -0.07
CA PRO A 61 -5.06 -11.33 -0.20
C PRO A 61 -4.01 -12.38 -0.65
N THR A 62 -3.19 -12.04 -1.64
CA THR A 62 -2.19 -12.97 -2.18
C THR A 62 -1.12 -13.30 -1.14
N ILE A 63 -0.62 -12.30 -0.41
CA ILE A 63 0.45 -12.53 0.56
C ILE A 63 -0.06 -13.29 1.79
N ARG A 64 -1.29 -13.04 2.24
CA ARG A 64 -1.96 -13.85 3.28
C ARG A 64 -2.06 -15.30 2.87
N ASP A 65 -2.44 -15.58 1.62
CA ASP A 65 -2.49 -16.95 1.11
C ASP A 65 -1.11 -17.63 1.07
N VAL A 66 -0.03 -16.86 0.83
CA VAL A 66 1.34 -17.38 0.94
C VAL A 66 1.67 -17.74 2.39
N PHE A 67 1.48 -16.80 3.33
CA PHE A 67 1.74 -17.03 4.77
C PHE A 67 0.86 -18.14 5.37
N ALA A 68 -0.38 -18.26 4.91
CA ALA A 68 -1.31 -19.31 5.33
C ALA A 68 -0.83 -20.73 5.03
N LYS A 69 0.11 -20.89 4.08
CA LYS A 69 0.76 -22.19 3.80
C LYS A 69 1.80 -22.56 4.85
N TYR A 70 2.34 -21.59 5.58
CA TYR A 70 3.23 -21.81 6.72
C TYR A 70 2.43 -22.04 8.00
N ASP A 71 1.46 -21.16 8.27
CA ASP A 71 0.55 -21.29 9.41
C ASP A 71 -0.81 -20.71 9.04
N ALA A 72 -1.88 -21.51 9.21
CA ALA A 72 -3.24 -21.15 8.83
C ALA A 72 -3.76 -19.89 9.54
N LYS A 73 -3.19 -19.51 10.69
CA LYS A 73 -3.58 -18.28 11.41
C LYS A 73 -3.42 -17.02 10.57
N TYR A 74 -2.44 -16.99 9.65
CA TYR A 74 -2.19 -15.84 8.78
C TYR A 74 -3.26 -15.60 7.70
N LYS A 75 -4.28 -16.46 7.62
CA LYS A 75 -5.51 -16.13 6.87
C LYS A 75 -6.32 -15.01 7.53
N SER A 76 -6.19 -14.85 8.85
CA SER A 76 -6.88 -13.80 9.60
C SER A 76 -6.28 -12.43 9.29
N GLU A 77 -7.13 -11.43 9.14
CA GLU A 77 -6.67 -10.03 9.04
C GLU A 77 -6.04 -9.55 10.35
N ASP A 78 -6.37 -10.16 11.49
CA ASP A 78 -5.78 -9.83 12.79
C ASP A 78 -4.31 -10.25 12.89
N GLU A 79 -3.87 -11.25 12.13
CA GLU A 79 -2.50 -11.78 12.17
C GLU A 79 -1.61 -11.19 11.08
N LEU A 80 -2.20 -10.75 9.95
CA LEU A 80 -1.48 -10.12 8.86
C LEU A 80 -2.32 -9.00 8.21
N HIS A 81 -1.97 -7.76 8.52
CA HIS A 81 -2.63 -6.52 8.08
C HIS A 81 -1.60 -5.47 7.64
N CYS A 82 -2.06 -4.33 7.13
CA CYS A 82 -1.20 -3.29 6.58
C CYS A 82 -0.12 -2.82 7.59
N GLN A 83 -0.48 -2.69 8.86
CA GLN A 83 0.38 -2.20 9.94
C GLN A 83 1.45 -3.21 10.37
N THR A 84 1.29 -4.51 10.07
CA THR A 84 2.39 -5.46 10.34
C THR A 84 3.64 -5.07 9.56
N CYS A 85 3.47 -4.56 8.33
CA CYS A 85 4.55 -4.14 7.45
C CYS A 85 4.81 -2.63 7.45
N HIS A 86 3.82 -1.80 7.74
CA HIS A 86 3.93 -0.34 7.68
C HIS A 86 3.97 0.35 9.05
N GLY A 87 3.76 -0.41 10.12
CA GLY A 87 3.59 0.14 11.46
C GLY A 87 2.29 0.92 11.61
N GLU A 88 2.12 1.52 12.78
CA GLU A 88 0.99 2.41 13.06
C GLU A 88 1.02 3.63 12.14
N ALA A 89 -0.15 3.95 11.56
CA ALA A 89 -0.28 5.11 10.69
C ALA A 89 -0.03 6.39 11.49
N ASP A 90 0.92 7.21 11.05
CA ASP A 90 1.07 8.57 11.56
C ASP A 90 -0.21 9.35 11.21
N LYS A 91 -1.05 9.62 12.21
CA LYS A 91 -2.31 10.35 12.06
C LYS A 91 -2.16 11.73 11.43
N THR A 92 -0.93 12.26 11.36
CA THR A 92 -0.62 13.58 10.78
C THR A 92 -0.08 13.51 9.36
N LYS A 93 0.30 12.32 8.86
CA LYS A 93 0.87 12.12 7.52
C LYS A 93 0.16 10.94 6.86
N ALA A 94 -0.68 11.23 5.86
CA ALA A 94 -1.36 10.26 5.00
C ALA A 94 -0.40 9.49 4.08
N VAL A 95 0.77 9.12 4.59
CA VAL A 95 1.83 8.49 3.84
C VAL A 95 2.31 7.33 4.68
N PHE A 96 2.01 6.11 4.22
CA PHE A 96 2.55 4.87 4.75
C PHE A 96 4.08 4.91 4.66
N LYS A 97 4.72 5.53 5.65
CA LYS A 97 6.17 5.53 5.78
C LYS A 97 6.57 4.09 6.06
N SER A 98 7.32 3.50 5.13
CA SER A 98 7.96 2.18 5.23
C SER A 98 9.10 2.17 6.26
N GLN A 99 8.92 2.83 7.41
CA GLN A 99 9.97 3.02 8.41
C GLN A 99 9.39 2.75 9.79
N GLY A 100 9.30 1.46 10.11
CA GLY A 100 8.87 0.95 11.41
C GLY A 100 7.79 -0.11 11.22
N THR A 101 8.11 -1.35 11.53
CA THR A 101 7.20 -2.50 11.43
C THR A 101 6.97 -3.06 12.82
N GLU A 102 5.82 -3.65 13.09
CA GLU A 102 5.61 -4.43 14.32
C GLU A 102 6.35 -5.78 14.28
N LEU A 103 6.93 -6.14 13.13
CA LEU A 103 7.74 -7.33 12.98
C LEU A 103 9.01 -7.28 13.83
N PHE A 104 9.45 -8.47 14.24
CA PHE A 104 10.68 -8.66 15.01
C PHE A 104 11.89 -7.98 14.32
N PRO A 105 12.63 -7.11 15.02
CA PRO A 105 13.77 -6.42 14.44
C PRO A 105 14.92 -7.40 14.17
N LEU A 106 15.53 -7.29 12.99
CA LEU A 106 16.64 -8.14 12.56
C LEU A 106 17.99 -7.47 12.81
N ASP A 107 18.96 -8.25 13.27
CA ASP A 107 20.34 -7.81 13.43
C ASP A 107 21.06 -7.86 12.06
N PRO A 108 21.51 -6.72 11.50
CA PRO A 108 22.21 -6.71 10.21
C PRO A 108 23.56 -7.42 10.22
N ASP A 109 24.21 -7.54 11.39
CA ASP A 109 25.49 -8.22 11.53
C ASP A 109 25.32 -9.72 11.82
N ASN A 110 24.10 -10.15 12.16
CA ASN A 110 23.76 -11.54 12.49
C ASN A 110 22.35 -11.91 12.03
N LEU A 111 22.12 -11.85 10.71
CA LEU A 111 20.86 -12.28 10.12
C LEU A 111 20.62 -13.78 10.35
N PRO A 112 19.38 -14.19 10.67
CA PRO A 112 19.04 -15.61 10.73
C PRO A 112 19.22 -16.24 9.34
N THR A 113 19.55 -17.53 9.33
CA THR A 113 19.77 -18.29 8.09
C THR A 113 18.89 -19.54 8.06
N ALA A 114 18.72 -20.14 6.88
CA ALA A 114 18.02 -21.43 6.76
C ALA A 114 18.74 -22.60 7.48
N ASP A 115 19.98 -22.40 7.93
CA ASP A 115 20.80 -23.36 8.69
C ASP A 115 20.97 -22.96 10.16
N ASP A 116 20.08 -22.10 10.70
CA ASP A 116 20.12 -21.69 12.11
C ASP A 116 20.04 -22.90 13.06
N LYS A 117 20.72 -22.79 14.22
CA LYS A 117 20.73 -23.84 15.24
C LYS A 117 19.36 -24.02 15.87
N ASP A 118 18.54 -22.97 15.94
CA ASP A 118 17.13 -23.08 16.30
C ASP A 118 16.33 -23.54 15.06
N PRO A 119 15.76 -24.76 15.07
CA PRO A 119 15.03 -25.29 13.93
C PRO A 119 13.79 -24.45 13.57
N LYS A 120 13.23 -23.68 14.51
CA LYS A 120 12.11 -22.77 14.21
C LYS A 120 12.59 -21.55 13.43
N ILE A 121 13.74 -20.99 13.81
CA ILE A 121 14.35 -19.86 13.08
C ILE A 121 14.79 -20.32 11.70
N ALA A 122 15.41 -21.49 11.59
CA ALA A 122 15.80 -22.08 10.31
C ALA A 122 14.59 -22.27 9.37
N ALA A 123 13.51 -22.88 9.87
CA ALA A 123 12.29 -23.10 9.09
C ALA A 123 11.61 -21.79 8.67
N ALA A 124 11.52 -20.82 9.58
CA ALA A 124 10.95 -19.51 9.28
C ALA A 124 11.79 -18.77 8.23
N THR A 125 13.11 -18.73 8.38
CA THR A 125 14.02 -18.09 7.44
C THR A 125 13.90 -18.71 6.06
N LYS A 126 13.94 -20.06 5.98
CA LYS A 126 13.75 -20.79 4.73
C LYS A 126 12.42 -20.45 4.07
N PHE A 127 11.34 -20.36 4.83
CA PHE A 127 10.03 -19.97 4.30
C PHE A 127 10.03 -18.53 3.77
N MET A 128 10.65 -17.60 4.50
CA MET A 128 10.76 -16.20 4.08
C MET A 128 11.56 -16.06 2.77
N GLU A 129 12.69 -16.76 2.66
CA GLU A 129 13.56 -16.75 1.48
C GLU A 129 12.95 -17.48 0.27
N ASP A 130 12.36 -18.65 0.47
CA ASP A 130 11.87 -19.50 -0.63
C ASP A 130 10.47 -19.12 -1.11
N LYS A 131 9.65 -18.48 -0.27
CA LYS A 131 8.22 -18.24 -0.53
C LYS A 131 7.83 -16.77 -0.47
N VAL A 132 8.09 -16.11 0.66
CA VAL A 132 7.57 -14.76 0.89
C VAL A 132 8.29 -13.73 0.04
N MET A 133 9.62 -13.67 0.11
CA MET A 133 10.41 -12.69 -0.65
C MET A 133 10.19 -12.81 -2.17
N PRO A 134 10.26 -14.00 -2.79
CA PRO A 134 9.97 -14.14 -4.21
C PRO A 134 8.55 -13.71 -4.59
N ALA A 135 7.54 -14.04 -3.78
CA ALA A 135 6.16 -13.63 -4.04
C ALA A 135 6.01 -12.11 -3.97
N MET A 136 6.61 -11.45 -2.97
CA MET A 136 6.59 -9.99 -2.84
C MET A 136 7.28 -9.31 -4.02
N LYS A 137 8.48 -9.78 -4.41
CA LYS A 137 9.22 -9.24 -5.55
C LYS A 137 8.42 -9.35 -6.85
N ALA A 138 7.75 -10.49 -7.06
CA ALA A 138 6.90 -10.72 -8.22
C ALA A 138 5.66 -9.80 -8.23
N LEU A 139 4.95 -9.68 -7.11
CA LEU A 139 3.75 -8.85 -6.99
C LEU A 139 4.04 -7.36 -7.18
N LEU A 140 5.14 -6.88 -6.57
CA LEU A 140 5.53 -5.48 -6.61
C LEU A 140 6.38 -5.12 -7.83
N LYS A 141 6.82 -6.12 -8.61
CA LYS A 141 7.78 -5.97 -9.72
C LYS A 141 9.04 -5.23 -9.28
N ARG A 142 9.59 -5.64 -8.13
CA ARG A 142 10.73 -5.00 -7.45
C ARG A 142 11.73 -6.04 -7.00
N ASP A 143 12.93 -6.02 -7.59
CA ASP A 143 14.00 -6.94 -7.21
C ASP A 143 14.84 -6.43 -6.03
N ASP A 144 14.71 -5.15 -5.70
CA ASP A 144 15.44 -4.45 -4.64
C ASP A 144 14.87 -4.68 -3.23
N LEU A 145 13.81 -5.48 -3.10
CA LEU A 145 13.27 -5.84 -1.78
C LEU A 145 14.28 -6.69 -1.00
N THR A 146 14.44 -6.35 0.28
CA THR A 146 15.30 -7.05 1.24
C THR A 146 14.51 -7.40 2.50
N CYS A 147 15.09 -8.19 3.40
CA CYS A 147 14.48 -8.47 4.70
C CYS A 147 14.14 -7.18 5.47
N PHE A 148 14.96 -6.14 5.31
CA PHE A 148 14.77 -4.84 5.96
C PHE A 148 13.73 -3.94 5.30
N THR A 149 13.09 -4.40 4.22
CA THR A 149 11.92 -3.72 3.69
C THR A 149 10.71 -3.88 4.63
N CYS A 150 10.62 -5.02 5.32
CA CYS A 150 9.53 -5.31 6.25
C CYS A 150 9.99 -5.53 7.69
N HIS A 151 11.27 -5.77 7.95
CA HIS A 151 11.78 -5.87 9.31
C HIS A 151 12.56 -4.61 9.66
N ALA A 152 12.31 -4.08 10.86
CA ALA A 152 13.17 -3.07 11.43
C ALA A 152 14.61 -3.60 11.59
N LYS A 153 15.60 -2.71 11.47
CA LYS A 153 16.96 -3.02 11.88
C LYS A 153 17.04 -2.94 13.41
N LYS A 154 17.66 -3.92 14.03
CA LYS A 154 17.98 -3.84 15.46
C LYS A 154 19.05 -2.76 15.64
N GLU A 155 18.72 -1.73 16.41
CA GLU A 155 19.69 -0.73 16.84
C GLU A 155 20.76 -1.40 17.73
N LYS A 156 22.01 -0.96 17.59
CA LYS A 156 23.16 -1.53 18.32
C LYS A 156 23.16 -1.12 19.79
#